data_AF-A0AAV5X3E2-F1
#
_entry.id   AF-A0AAV5X3E2-F1
#
_cell.length_a   1.000
_cell.length_b   1.000
_cell.length_c   1.000
_cell.angle_alpha   90.00
_cell.angle_beta   90.00
_cell.angle_gamma   90.00
#
_symmetry.space_group_name_H-M   'P 1'
#
loop_
_entity.id
_entity.type
_entity.pdbx_description
1 polymer ?
#
loop_
_entity_poly.entity_id
_entity_poly.type
_entity_poly.pdbx_seq_one_letter_code
_entity_poly.pdbx_strand_id
1 'polypeptide(L)'
;MQYLKEEEEQGASQEMKEEEEMEMESGGGGGGAVRPVRPTAIAGKRGTKQVPADSTLHPTERKRILHLHAEQSRRMALKDGFDQLMEIVPDVHSGGVKPTNAVVLAKAADHIKNLLAQRDDKTKRVADMKETIRSLNERISSLQSSLPSSRKDQASSSLDQRSAIEQFFERYTKERPRRTGDSGW
;
A
#
# COMPACT_ATOMS: atom_id res chain seq x y z
N MET A 1 -55.84 0.62 52.66
CA MET A 1 -55.21 0.87 51.35
C MET A 1 -53.68 0.81 51.51
N GLN A 2 -53.14 -0.35 51.87
CA GLN A 2 -51.70 -0.59 52.06
C GLN A 2 -51.44 -2.10 51.85
N TYR A 3 -51.80 -2.70 50.71
CA TYR A 3 -51.48 -4.12 50.43
C TYR A 3 -51.49 -4.45 48.93
N LEU A 4 -50.99 -3.57 48.05
CA LEU A 4 -50.98 -3.83 46.59
C LEU A 4 -49.77 -3.20 45.86
N LYS A 5 -48.60 -3.11 46.50
CA LYS A 5 -47.41 -2.51 45.85
C LYS A 5 -46.09 -3.30 45.97
N GLU A 6 -46.13 -4.53 46.47
CA GLU A 6 -44.92 -5.35 46.68
C GLU A 6 -44.76 -6.50 45.68
N GLU A 7 -45.70 -6.72 44.75
CA GLU A 7 -45.61 -7.83 43.79
C GLU A 7 -44.88 -7.47 42.48
N GLU A 8 -44.62 -6.20 42.20
CA GLU A 8 -43.98 -5.78 40.94
C GLU A 8 -42.44 -5.87 40.96
N GLU A 9 -41.82 -5.89 42.14
CA GLU A 9 -40.35 -5.96 42.26
C GLU A 9 -39.78 -7.39 42.13
N GLN A 10 -40.61 -8.42 42.31
CA GLN A 10 -40.14 -9.82 42.27
C GLN A 10 -40.02 -10.36 40.84
N GLY A 11 -40.80 -9.84 39.87
CA GLY A 11 -40.72 -10.28 38.47
C GLY A 11 -39.46 -9.80 37.74
N ALA A 12 -39.02 -8.56 38.00
CA ALA A 12 -37.88 -7.97 37.29
C ALA A 12 -36.51 -8.58 37.67
N SER A 13 -36.41 -9.17 38.86
CA SER A 13 -35.18 -9.86 39.31
C SER A 13 -35.04 -11.26 38.71
N GLN A 14 -36.11 -11.83 38.14
CA GLN A 14 -36.11 -13.18 37.57
C GLN A 14 -35.76 -13.17 36.07
N GLU A 15 -36.05 -12.09 35.34
CA GLU A 15 -35.68 -11.95 33.91
C GLU A 15 -34.19 -11.67 33.67
N MET A 16 -33.47 -11.02 34.59
CA MET A 16 -32.03 -10.75 34.39
C MET A 16 -31.10 -11.95 34.67
N LYS A 17 -31.63 -13.11 35.07
CA LYS A 17 -30.82 -14.31 35.35
C LYS A 17 -30.80 -15.34 34.21
N GLU A 18 -31.64 -15.22 33.19
CA GLU A 18 -31.66 -16.18 32.08
C GLU A 18 -30.79 -15.77 30.88
N GLU A 19 -30.27 -14.54 30.82
CA GLU A 19 -29.43 -14.09 29.70
C GLU A 19 -27.92 -14.35 29.88
N GLU A 20 -27.46 -14.78 31.08
CA GLU A 20 -26.02 -14.99 31.35
C GLU A 20 -25.54 -16.45 31.17
N GLU A 21 -26.43 -17.42 30.93
CA GLU A 21 -26.07 -18.85 30.83
C GLU A 21 -26.09 -19.46 29.41
N MET A 22 -26.16 -18.67 28.33
CA MET A 22 -26.20 -19.19 26.96
C MET A 22 -25.00 -18.79 26.08
N GLU A 23 -23.76 -18.96 26.56
CA GLU A 23 -22.57 -18.98 25.69
C GLU A 23 -21.54 -20.04 26.13
N MET A 24 -21.89 -21.34 26.05
CA MET A 24 -20.89 -22.41 25.97
C MET A 24 -21.41 -23.61 25.17
N GLU A 25 -21.36 -23.53 23.84
CA GLU A 25 -21.03 -24.69 22.99
C GLU A 25 -20.86 -24.28 21.51
N SER A 26 -19.67 -24.46 20.94
CA SER A 26 -19.55 -25.19 19.66
C SER A 26 -18.11 -25.64 19.42
N GLY A 27 -17.99 -26.89 19.00
CA GLY A 27 -16.75 -27.63 18.82
C GLY A 27 -15.93 -27.25 17.59
N GLY A 28 -14.75 -27.88 17.52
CA GLY A 28 -13.70 -27.57 16.57
C GLY A 28 -13.92 -28.01 15.12
N GLY A 29 -12.99 -27.56 14.27
CA GLY A 29 -12.84 -27.99 12.88
C GLY A 29 -11.76 -27.13 12.20
N GLY A 30 -10.70 -27.75 11.69
CA GLY A 30 -9.45 -27.08 11.35
C GLY A 30 -9.34 -26.44 9.96
N GLY A 31 -8.13 -25.93 9.72
CA GLY A 31 -7.55 -25.73 8.39
C GLY A 31 -7.54 -24.29 7.87
N GLY A 32 -6.35 -23.79 7.55
CA GLY A 32 -6.16 -22.70 6.58
C GLY A 32 -5.63 -21.38 7.14
N ALA A 33 -4.32 -21.20 7.07
CA ALA A 33 -3.63 -19.97 7.42
C ALA A 33 -4.01 -18.80 6.47
N VAL A 34 -4.62 -17.75 7.02
CA VAL A 34 -4.42 -16.37 6.57
C VAL A 34 -4.40 -15.49 7.82
N ARG A 35 -3.24 -14.92 8.14
CA ARG A 35 -3.06 -14.09 9.34
C ARG A 35 -3.77 -12.74 9.11
N PRO A 36 -4.73 -12.31 9.94
CA PRO A 36 -5.17 -10.93 9.92
C PRO A 36 -4.04 -10.05 10.46
N VAL A 37 -3.64 -9.03 9.70
CA VAL A 37 -2.68 -8.02 10.16
C VAL A 37 -3.37 -7.24 11.27
N ARG A 38 -3.07 -7.63 12.50
CA ARG A 38 -3.54 -6.98 13.72
C ARG A 38 -3.06 -5.52 13.69
N PRO A 39 -3.94 -4.51 13.82
CA PRO A 39 -3.47 -3.15 14.00
C PRO A 39 -2.60 -3.13 15.25
N THR A 40 -1.35 -2.69 15.09
CA THR A 40 -0.39 -2.55 16.17
C THR A 40 -0.99 -1.54 17.15
N ALA A 41 -1.67 -2.04 18.17
CA ALA A 41 -2.04 -1.25 19.33
C ALA A 41 -0.72 -0.81 19.97
N ILE A 42 -0.31 0.42 19.69
CA ILE A 42 0.73 1.10 20.45
C ILE A 42 0.12 1.19 21.85
N ALA A 43 0.54 0.28 22.72
CA ALA A 43 0.17 0.25 24.13
C ALA A 43 0.78 1.48 24.81
N GLY A 44 0.19 2.64 24.56
CA GLY A 44 0.36 3.83 25.36
C GLY A 44 -0.29 3.53 26.69
N LYS A 45 0.53 3.07 27.64
CA LYS A 45 0.21 2.88 29.05
C LYS A 45 -0.05 4.26 29.68
N ARG A 46 -1.13 4.94 29.28
CA ARG A 46 -1.58 6.19 29.87
C ARG A 46 -2.61 5.81 30.92
N GLY A 47 -2.15 5.71 32.16
CA GLY A 47 -2.99 5.38 33.31
C GLY A 47 -4.23 6.26 33.31
N THR A 48 -5.39 5.63 33.25
CA THR A 48 -6.60 6.20 33.80
C THR A 48 -6.26 6.48 35.27
N LYS A 49 -5.97 7.73 35.62
CA LYS A 49 -6.04 8.12 37.02
C LYS A 49 -7.51 7.95 37.37
N GLN A 50 -7.87 6.77 37.90
CA GLN A 50 -9.15 6.57 38.55
C GLN A 50 -9.22 7.66 39.60
N VAL A 51 -10.04 8.67 39.33
CA VAL A 51 -10.45 9.60 40.37
C VAL A 51 -11.09 8.72 41.44
N PRO A 52 -10.53 8.66 42.66
CA PRO A 52 -11.17 7.91 43.72
C PRO A 52 -12.60 8.46 43.81
N ALA A 53 -13.59 7.57 43.79
CA ALA A 53 -14.94 7.95 44.12
C ALA A 53 -14.86 8.40 45.58
N ASP A 54 -14.67 9.70 45.76
CA ASP A 54 -14.76 10.32 47.06
C ASP A 54 -16.22 10.11 47.47
N SER A 55 -16.45 9.07 48.29
CA SER A 55 -17.78 8.61 48.70
C SER A 55 -18.52 9.71 49.46
N THR A 56 -17.78 10.72 49.92
CA THR A 56 -18.24 11.95 50.54
C THR A 56 -18.87 12.97 49.56
N LEU A 57 -18.71 12.81 48.25
CA LEU A 57 -19.34 13.69 47.25
C LEU A 57 -20.80 13.29 46.96
N HIS A 58 -21.67 14.27 46.74
CA HIS A 58 -23.04 14.00 46.34
C HIS A 58 -23.06 13.30 44.95
N PRO A 59 -23.92 12.30 44.71
CA PRO A 59 -23.95 11.54 43.44
C PRO A 59 -24.03 12.39 42.17
N THR A 60 -24.69 13.56 42.22
CA THR A 60 -24.77 14.49 41.09
C THR A 60 -23.41 15.14 40.78
N GLU A 61 -22.63 15.49 41.80
CA GLU A 61 -21.29 16.08 41.63
C GLU A 61 -20.31 15.04 41.06
N ARG A 62 -20.41 13.78 41.49
CA ARG A 62 -19.64 12.68 40.89
C ARG A 62 -19.93 12.53 39.39
N LYS A 63 -21.21 12.54 38.99
CA LYS A 63 -21.59 12.51 37.56
C LYS A 63 -21.00 13.69 36.81
N ARG A 64 -21.12 14.91 37.36
CA ARG A 64 -20.57 16.13 36.75
C ARG A 64 -19.05 16.03 36.52
N ILE A 65 -18.30 15.56 37.52
CA ILE A 65 -16.85 15.39 37.43
C ILE A 65 -16.49 14.35 36.35
N LEU A 66 -17.19 13.21 36.34
CA LEU A 66 -16.95 12.17 35.33
C LEU A 66 -17.21 12.69 33.92
N HIS A 67 -18.32 13.40 33.71
CA HIS A 67 -18.62 14.04 32.42
C HIS A 67 -17.53 15.05 32.01
N LEU A 68 -17.06 15.87 32.96
CA LEU A 68 -15.98 16.83 32.70
C LEU A 68 -14.68 16.13 32.29
N HIS A 69 -14.30 15.05 32.98
CA HIS A 69 -13.10 14.27 32.64
C HIS A 69 -13.23 13.59 31.28
N ALA A 70 -14.39 13.01 30.97
CA ALA A 70 -14.65 12.40 29.67
C ALA A 70 -14.52 13.42 28.52
N GLU A 71 -15.09 14.62 28.69
CA GLU A 71 -14.97 15.68 27.68
C GLU A 71 -13.53 16.22 27.58
N GLN A 72 -12.81 16.33 28.70
CA GLN A 72 -11.39 16.71 28.66
C GLN A 72 -10.55 15.68 27.89
N SER A 73 -10.76 14.39 28.14
CA SER A 73 -10.10 13.30 27.39
C SER A 73 -10.41 13.37 25.90
N ARG A 74 -11.70 13.58 25.55
CA ARG A 74 -12.12 13.78 24.16
C ARG A 74 -11.43 14.98 23.51
N ARG A 75 -11.35 16.13 24.19
CA ARG A 75 -10.66 17.33 23.68
C ARG A 75 -9.17 17.10 23.49
N MET A 76 -8.52 16.38 24.40
CA MET A 76 -7.11 16.01 24.26
C MET A 76 -6.88 15.09 23.06
N ALA A 77 -7.72 14.08 22.87
CA ALA A 77 -7.64 13.21 21.70
C ALA A 77 -7.82 13.97 20.37
N LEU A 78 -8.75 14.93 20.32
CA LEU A 78 -8.90 15.81 19.16
C LEU A 78 -7.65 16.65 18.92
N LYS A 79 -7.09 17.25 19.97
CA LYS A 79 -5.85 18.03 19.85
C LYS A 79 -4.68 17.19 19.33
N ASP A 80 -4.47 16.01 19.91
CA ASP A 80 -3.42 15.07 19.47
C ASP A 80 -3.59 14.72 17.98
N GLY A 81 -4.84 14.51 17.52
CA GLY A 81 -5.15 14.25 16.11
C GLY A 81 -4.85 15.44 15.19
N PHE A 82 -5.13 16.68 15.63
CA PHE A 82 -4.76 17.88 14.88
C PHE A 82 -3.24 18.07 14.81
N ASP A 83 -2.53 17.80 15.89
CA ASP A 83 -1.06 17.90 15.92
C ASP A 83 -0.42 16.91 14.93
N GLN A 84 -0.91 15.66 14.87
CA GLN A 84 -0.50 14.68 13.85
C GLN A 84 -0.85 15.13 12.42
N LEU A 85 -2.04 15.71 12.24
CA LEU A 85 -2.45 16.21 10.92
C LEU A 85 -1.53 17.35 10.43
N MET A 86 -1.12 18.25 11.33
CA MET A 86 -0.19 19.33 11.00
C MET A 86 1.23 18.84 10.69
N GLU A 87 1.63 17.66 11.16
CA GLU A 87 2.93 17.04 10.85
C GLU A 87 2.97 16.52 9.41
N ILE A 88 1.89 15.88 8.95
CA ILE A 88 1.85 15.22 7.63
C ILE A 88 1.42 16.14 6.48
N VAL A 89 0.72 17.23 6.80
CA VAL A 89 0.24 18.19 5.78
C VAL A 89 1.32 19.27 5.59
N PRO A 90 1.79 19.50 4.35
CA PRO A 90 2.82 20.49 4.09
C PRO A 90 2.33 21.93 4.30
N ASP A 91 3.27 22.81 4.65
CA ASP A 91 3.09 24.27 4.72
C ASP A 91 1.98 24.75 5.65
N VAL A 92 1.52 23.94 6.60
CA VAL A 92 0.41 24.30 7.50
C VAL A 92 0.76 25.49 8.39
N HIS A 93 2.04 25.62 8.77
CA HIS A 93 2.57 26.76 9.51
C HIS A 93 3.02 27.86 8.55
N SER A 94 2.19 28.88 8.34
CA SER A 94 2.54 30.04 7.54
C SER A 94 3.02 31.19 8.45
N GLY A 95 4.30 31.56 8.35
CA GLY A 95 4.85 32.75 9.03
C GLY A 95 5.03 32.62 10.55
N GLY A 96 5.25 31.41 11.07
CA GLY A 96 5.51 31.18 12.50
C GLY A 96 4.29 31.28 13.42
N VAL A 97 3.09 31.47 12.86
CA VAL A 97 1.83 31.53 13.60
C VAL A 97 1.14 30.16 13.58
N LYS A 98 0.56 29.75 14.72
CA LYS A 98 -0.24 28.52 14.80
C LYS A 98 -1.50 28.66 13.94
N PRO A 99 -1.71 27.77 12.96
CA PRO A 99 -2.87 27.83 12.09
C PRO A 99 -4.16 27.52 12.86
N THR A 100 -5.28 28.07 12.39
CA THR A 100 -6.59 27.75 12.94
C THR A 100 -7.03 26.35 12.50
N ASN A 101 -7.89 25.68 13.28
CA ASN A 101 -8.39 24.34 12.93
C ASN A 101 -9.02 24.30 11.52
N ALA A 102 -9.71 25.36 11.12
CA ALA A 102 -10.31 25.47 9.79
C ALA A 102 -9.24 25.47 8.68
N VAL A 103 -8.14 26.19 8.87
CA VAL A 103 -7.02 26.25 7.91
C VAL A 103 -6.33 24.89 7.81
N VAL A 104 -6.11 24.20 8.94
CA VAL A 104 -5.50 22.86 8.94
C VAL A 104 -6.37 21.89 8.12
N LEU A 105 -7.68 21.88 8.34
CA LEU A 105 -8.61 21.02 7.60
C LEU A 105 -8.66 21.36 6.10
N ALA A 106 -8.66 22.64 5.75
CA ALA A 106 -8.65 23.08 4.35
C ALA A 106 -7.37 22.61 3.63
N LYS A 107 -6.19 22.87 4.21
CA LYS A 107 -4.92 22.42 3.62
C LYS A 107 -4.81 20.89 3.55
N ALA A 108 -5.34 20.18 4.55
CA ALA A 108 -5.39 18.72 4.51
C ALA A 108 -6.23 18.20 3.34
N ALA A 109 -7.41 18.79 3.12
CA ALA A 109 -8.27 18.43 2.00
C ALA A 109 -7.59 18.68 0.65
N ASP A 110 -6.90 19.81 0.50
CA ASP A 110 -6.16 20.12 -0.73
C ASP A 110 -4.95 19.21 -0.92
N HIS A 111 -4.24 18.85 0.15
CA HIS A 111 -3.16 17.88 0.10
C HIS A 111 -3.65 16.50 -0.35
N ILE A 112 -4.81 16.03 0.13
CA ILE A 112 -5.43 14.79 -0.34
C ILE A 112 -5.73 14.85 -1.85
N LYS A 113 -6.35 15.94 -2.33
CA LYS A 113 -6.62 16.12 -3.77
C LYS A 113 -5.35 16.07 -4.60
N ASN A 114 -4.28 16.74 -4.13
CA ASN A 114 -2.98 16.73 -4.79
C ASN A 114 -2.37 15.31 -4.84
N LEU A 115 -2.42 14.56 -3.73
CA LEU A 115 -1.93 13.18 -3.69
C LEU A 115 -2.71 12.26 -4.65
N LEU A 116 -4.03 12.44 -4.76
CA LEU A 116 -4.86 11.69 -5.71
C LEU A 116 -4.46 12.01 -7.16
N ALA A 117 -4.31 13.29 -7.50
CA ALA A 117 -3.86 13.72 -8.82
C ALA A 117 -2.46 13.18 -9.17
N GLN A 118 -1.51 13.22 -8.22
CA GLN A 118 -0.18 12.66 -8.41
C GLN A 118 -0.19 11.15 -8.61
N ARG A 119 -1.07 10.43 -7.90
CA ARG A 119 -1.25 8.99 -8.09
C ARG A 119 -1.76 8.71 -9.51
N ASP A 120 -2.76 9.46 -9.97
CA ASP A 120 -3.32 9.28 -11.31
C ASP A 120 -2.30 9.59 -12.41
N ASP A 121 -1.52 10.65 -12.27
CA ASP A 121 -0.44 10.99 -13.21
C ASP A 121 0.63 9.87 -13.28
N LYS A 122 1.06 9.36 -12.12
CA LYS A 122 1.99 8.22 -12.06
C LYS A 122 1.42 6.98 -12.71
N THR A 123 0.15 6.66 -12.46
CA THR A 123 -0.53 5.51 -13.09
C THR A 123 -0.59 5.66 -14.61
N LYS A 124 -0.93 6.86 -15.11
CA LYS A 124 -0.93 7.16 -16.54
C LYS A 124 0.46 6.99 -17.15
N ARG A 125 1.50 7.54 -16.52
CA ARG A 125 2.88 7.42 -16.98
C ARG A 125 3.35 5.97 -17.07
N VAL A 126 2.97 5.15 -16.09
CA VAL A 126 3.26 3.70 -16.12
C VAL A 126 2.55 3.02 -17.29
N ALA A 127 1.28 3.37 -17.57
CA ALA A 127 0.54 2.83 -18.71
C ALA A 127 1.19 3.23 -20.04
N ASP A 128 1.56 4.50 -20.20
CA ASP A 128 2.25 5.01 -21.39
C ASP A 128 3.60 4.31 -21.60
N MET A 129 4.38 4.12 -20.54
CA MET A 129 5.65 3.38 -20.62
C MET A 129 5.45 1.89 -20.97
N LYS A 130 4.38 1.26 -20.50
CA LYS A 130 4.06 -0.12 -20.90
C LYS A 130 3.68 -0.18 -22.38
N GLU A 131 2.98 0.83 -22.89
CA GLU A 131 2.63 0.90 -24.30
C GLU A 131 3.86 1.09 -25.20
N THR A 132 4.81 1.94 -24.79
CA THR A 132 6.06 2.09 -25.54
C THR A 132 6.86 0.79 -25.54
N ILE A 133 6.92 0.07 -24.43
CA ILE A 133 7.54 -1.26 -24.36
C ILE A 133 6.85 -2.23 -25.32
N ARG A 134 5.51 -2.28 -25.36
CA ARG A 134 4.75 -3.14 -26.29
C ARG A 134 5.09 -2.82 -27.74
N SER A 135 5.00 -1.55 -28.13
CA SER A 135 5.29 -1.09 -29.49
C SER A 135 6.73 -1.43 -29.92
N LEU A 136 7.70 -1.24 -29.03
CA LEU A 136 9.10 -1.59 -29.30
C LEU A 136 9.28 -3.11 -29.45
N ASN A 137 8.65 -3.91 -28.60
CA ASN A 137 8.69 -5.37 -28.70
C ASN A 137 8.08 -5.86 -30.02
N GLU A 138 6.92 -5.34 -30.41
CA GLU A 138 6.29 -5.65 -31.70
C GLU A 138 7.20 -5.31 -32.88
N ARG A 139 7.85 -4.14 -32.84
CA ARG A 139 8.80 -3.73 -33.86
C ARG A 139 10.02 -4.64 -33.92
N ILE A 140 10.55 -5.05 -32.76
CA ILE A 140 11.65 -6.01 -32.67
C ILE A 140 11.23 -7.35 -33.29
N SER A 141 10.07 -7.88 -32.91
CA SER A 141 9.56 -9.15 -33.44
C SER A 141 9.34 -9.10 -34.96
N SER A 142 8.77 -7.99 -35.47
CA SER A 142 8.60 -7.77 -36.92
C SER A 142 9.96 -7.80 -37.64
N LEU A 143 10.95 -7.05 -37.16
CA LEU A 143 12.28 -7.05 -37.75
C LEU A 143 12.93 -8.43 -37.70
N GLN A 144 12.83 -9.13 -36.57
CA GLN A 144 13.36 -10.48 -36.42
C GLN A 144 12.71 -11.48 -37.39
N SER A 145 11.40 -11.36 -37.64
CA SER A 145 10.67 -12.20 -38.60
C SER A 145 11.03 -11.91 -40.06
N SER A 146 11.43 -10.68 -40.38
CA SER A 146 11.85 -10.27 -41.72
C SER A 146 13.28 -10.69 -42.07
N LEU A 147 14.06 -11.16 -41.09
CA LEU A 147 15.40 -11.67 -41.33
C LEU A 147 15.30 -13.11 -41.85
N PRO A 148 15.93 -13.45 -43.00
CA PRO A 148 16.00 -14.84 -43.46
C PRO A 148 16.67 -15.66 -42.37
N SER A 149 15.99 -16.72 -41.89
CA SER A 149 16.33 -17.57 -40.73
C SER A 149 17.81 -17.50 -40.39
N SER A 150 18.20 -16.58 -39.52
CA SER A 150 19.57 -16.39 -39.10
C SER A 150 19.55 -15.87 -37.68
N ARG A 151 19.36 -16.82 -36.75
CA ARG A 151 19.81 -16.57 -35.40
C ARG A 151 20.14 -17.80 -34.57
N LYS A 152 19.79 -19.04 -34.96
CA LYS A 152 20.23 -20.24 -34.21
C LYS A 152 20.68 -21.43 -35.06
N ASP A 153 20.36 -21.41 -36.35
CA ASP A 153 20.40 -22.53 -37.29
C ASP A 153 21.36 -22.30 -38.47
N GLN A 154 21.83 -21.07 -38.69
CA GLN A 154 22.82 -20.71 -39.73
C GLN A 154 24.28 -20.84 -39.28
N ALA A 155 24.55 -21.23 -38.03
CA ALA A 155 25.93 -21.39 -37.56
C ALA A 155 26.68 -22.48 -38.36
N SER A 156 25.97 -23.49 -38.88
CA SER A 156 26.53 -24.53 -39.73
C SER A 156 26.77 -24.05 -41.18
N SER A 157 25.76 -23.46 -41.82
CA SER A 157 25.87 -22.97 -43.21
C SER A 157 26.81 -21.77 -43.36
N SER A 158 26.89 -20.88 -42.36
CA SER A 158 27.80 -19.74 -42.38
C SER A 158 29.27 -20.15 -42.30
N LEU A 159 29.58 -21.23 -41.57
CA LEU A 159 30.93 -21.78 -41.51
C LEU A 159 31.34 -22.36 -42.86
N ASP A 160 30.42 -23.08 -43.51
CA ASP A 160 30.63 -23.64 -44.86
C ASP A 160 30.79 -22.54 -45.92
N GLN A 161 29.97 -21.49 -45.86
CA GLN A 161 30.12 -20.32 -46.74
C GLN A 161 31.46 -19.61 -46.53
N ARG A 162 31.89 -19.43 -45.27
CA ARG A 162 33.17 -18.78 -44.96
C ARG A 162 34.36 -19.61 -45.42
N SER A 163 34.33 -20.93 -45.18
CA SER A 163 35.35 -21.87 -45.64
C SER A 163 35.42 -21.92 -47.18
N ALA A 164 34.27 -21.91 -47.85
CA ALA A 164 34.22 -21.88 -49.32
C ALA A 164 34.83 -20.59 -49.89
N ILE A 165 34.58 -19.44 -49.26
CA ILE A 165 35.17 -18.15 -49.66
C ILE A 165 36.68 -18.14 -49.40
N GLU A 166 37.14 -18.65 -48.25
CA GLU A 166 38.57 -18.76 -47.92
C GLU A 166 39.32 -19.65 -48.92
N GLN A 167 38.77 -20.81 -49.29
CA GLN A 167 39.37 -21.70 -50.29
C GLN A 167 39.42 -21.08 -51.69
N PHE A 168 38.38 -20.35 -52.09
CA PHE A 168 38.38 -19.63 -53.35
C PHE A 168 39.44 -18.52 -53.37
N PHE A 169 39.54 -17.75 -52.29
CA PHE A 169 40.53 -16.70 -52.15
C PHE A 169 41.96 -17.27 -52.16
N GLU A 170 42.17 -18.39 -51.49
CA GLU A 170 43.46 -19.07 -51.46
C GLU A 170 43.87 -19.60 -52.84
N ARG A 171 42.94 -20.18 -53.61
CA ARG A 171 43.18 -20.52 -55.03
C ARG A 171 43.49 -19.29 -55.86
N TYR A 172 42.65 -18.26 -55.76
CA TYR A 172 42.78 -17.03 -56.56
C TYR A 172 44.14 -16.34 -56.33
N THR A 173 44.61 -16.31 -55.08
CA THR A 173 45.90 -15.73 -54.72
C THR A 173 47.09 -16.64 -55.09
N LYS A 174 46.95 -17.97 -54.96
CA LYS A 174 47.98 -18.95 -55.38
C LYS A 174 48.09 -19.14 -56.90
N GLU A 175 47.06 -18.82 -57.67
CA GLU A 175 47.05 -18.92 -59.14
C GLU A 175 47.53 -17.65 -59.86
N ARG A 176 47.60 -16.51 -59.15
CA ARG A 176 48.19 -15.26 -59.68
C ARG A 176 49.69 -15.30 -60.02
N PRO A 177 50.60 -15.99 -59.28
CA PRO A 177 52.04 -15.88 -59.52
C PRO A 177 52.58 -16.65 -60.75
N ARG A 178 51.76 -16.99 -61.76
CA ARG A 178 52.25 -17.61 -63.00
C ARG A 178 51.76 -17.01 -64.32
N ARG A 179 51.10 -15.84 -64.33
CA ARG A 179 50.64 -15.21 -65.59
C ARG A 179 51.06 -13.75 -65.83
N THR A 180 52.02 -13.21 -65.08
CA THR A 180 52.56 -11.86 -65.33
C THR A 180 54.09 -11.84 -65.26
N GLY A 181 54.75 -12.85 -65.83
CA GLY A 181 56.21 -12.97 -65.81
C GLY A 181 56.83 -13.52 -67.08
N ASP A 182 56.11 -13.51 -68.21
CA ASP A 182 56.71 -13.86 -69.50
C ASP A 182 56.04 -13.09 -70.64
N SER A 183 56.60 -11.94 -70.96
CA SER A 183 56.45 -11.28 -72.26
C SER A 183 57.70 -10.43 -72.46
N GLY A 184 58.73 -11.03 -73.09
CA GLY A 184 59.88 -10.32 -73.60
C GLY A 184 59.49 -9.31 -74.68
N TRP A 185 60.16 -8.16 -74.68
CA TRP A 185 60.97 -7.55 -75.75
C TRP A 185 61.69 -6.34 -75.14
#